data_AF-U9TU25-F1
#
_entry.id   AF-U9TU25-F1
#
_cell.length_a   1.000
_cell.length_b   1.000
_cell.length_c   1.000
_cell.angle_alpha   90.00
_cell.angle_beta   90.00
_cell.angle_gamma   90.00
#
_symmetry.space_group_name_H-M   'P 1'
#
loop_
_entity.id
_entity.type
_entity.pdbx_description
1 polymer ?
#
loop_
_entity_poly.entity_id
_entity_poly.type
_entity_poly.pdbx_seq_one_letter_code
_entity_poly.pdbx_strand_id
1 'polypeptide(L)'
;MIRANKGDQIVIRVQNNLGDFTTIHWHGIFQRGTTFYDGVAGQTQCLIATGTTFTYNFTAGEQYGTYWWHSHFRSQYVDGLRGALIIHDPKDPYLNDYDEEFVMTLSDWHHEESESLVKKRMTPGYDGFNVN
;
A
#
# COMPACT_ATOMS: atom_id res chain seq x y z
N MET A 1 -6.58 8.31 -1.59
CA MET A 1 -7.31 7.27 -0.82
C MET A 1 -8.21 6.51 -1.78
N ILE A 2 -8.34 5.20 -1.60
CA ILE A 2 -9.30 4.36 -2.33
C ILE A 2 -10.49 4.07 -1.42
N ARG A 3 -11.70 4.15 -1.95
CA ARG A 3 -12.94 3.76 -1.27
C ARG A 3 -13.70 2.78 -2.16
N ALA A 4 -14.20 1.72 -1.55
CA ALA A 4 -15.03 0.71 -2.19
C ALA A 4 -16.08 0.22 -1.19
N ASN A 5 -17.03 -0.57 -1.65
CA ASN A 5 -17.93 -1.33 -0.79
C ASN A 5 -17.55 -2.81 -0.80
N LYS A 6 -18.00 -3.51 0.23
CA LYS A 6 -18.02 -4.96 0.29
C LYS A 6 -18.59 -5.53 -1.01
N GLY A 7 -17.89 -6.51 -1.60
CA GLY A 7 -18.26 -7.16 -2.86
C GLY A 7 -17.83 -6.44 -4.14
N ASP A 8 -17.36 -5.18 -4.07
CA ASP A 8 -16.95 -4.44 -5.26
C ASP A 8 -15.72 -5.08 -5.93
N GLN A 9 -15.69 -4.99 -7.27
CA GLN A 9 -14.50 -5.23 -8.05
C GLN A 9 -13.64 -3.96 -8.10
N ILE A 10 -12.39 -4.08 -7.70
CA ILE A 10 -11.41 -3.01 -7.64
C ILE A 10 -10.42 -3.20 -8.78
N VAL A 11 -10.47 -2.29 -9.76
CA VAL A 11 -9.57 -2.29 -10.93
C VAL A 11 -8.70 -1.04 -10.90
N ILE A 12 -7.39 -1.21 -10.70
CA ILE A 12 -6.45 -0.11 -10.50
C ILE A 12 -5.32 -0.21 -11.51
N ARG A 13 -5.20 0.82 -12.35
CA ARG A 13 -4.15 0.94 -13.36
C ARG A 13 -3.00 1.77 -12.81
N VAL A 14 -1.87 1.11 -12.51
CA VAL A 14 -0.64 1.74 -12.02
C VAL A 14 0.30 1.97 -13.19
N GLN A 15 0.50 3.24 -13.54
CA GLN A 15 1.51 3.66 -14.51
C GLN A 15 2.76 4.12 -13.74
N ASN A 16 3.89 3.44 -13.94
CA ASN A 16 5.11 3.75 -13.23
C ASN A 16 5.91 4.84 -13.94
N ASN A 17 5.98 6.03 -13.34
CA ASN A 17 6.78 7.17 -13.82
C ASN A 17 7.86 7.60 -12.81
N LEU A 18 8.28 6.70 -11.92
CA LEU A 18 9.15 7.05 -10.77
C LEU A 18 10.64 7.12 -11.12
N GLY A 19 11.06 6.71 -12.32
CA GLY A 19 12.48 6.57 -12.65
C GLY A 19 13.12 5.30 -12.06
N ASP A 20 12.37 4.51 -11.30
CA ASP A 20 12.78 3.23 -10.69
C ASP A 20 11.62 2.21 -10.80
N PHE A 21 11.87 0.94 -10.52
CA PHE A 21 10.85 -0.10 -10.43
C PHE A 21 9.85 0.17 -9.29
N THR A 22 8.67 -0.46 -9.39
CA THR A 22 7.67 -0.42 -8.32
C THR A 22 6.75 -1.65 -8.34
N THR A 23 6.05 -1.90 -7.24
CA THR A 23 4.88 -2.78 -7.13
C THR A 23 3.98 -2.20 -6.05
N ILE A 24 2.66 -2.40 -6.13
CA ILE A 24 1.71 -1.93 -5.10
C ILE A 24 1.07 -3.14 -4.41
N HIS A 25 1.22 -3.23 -3.10
CA HIS A 25 0.57 -4.23 -2.26
C HIS A 25 -0.67 -3.65 -1.57
N TRP A 26 -1.69 -4.51 -1.41
CA TRP A 26 -3.00 -4.19 -0.86
C TRP A 26 -3.11 -4.78 0.55
N HIS A 27 -2.51 -4.08 1.51
CA HIS A 27 -2.30 -4.60 2.86
C HIS A 27 -3.61 -5.00 3.54
N GLY A 28 -3.70 -6.28 3.89
CA GLY A 28 -4.86 -6.90 4.54
C GLY A 28 -5.93 -7.44 3.60
N ILE A 29 -5.81 -7.21 2.28
CA ILE A 29 -6.71 -7.83 1.30
C ILE A 29 -6.28 -9.28 1.06
N PHE A 30 -7.21 -10.23 1.20
CA PHE A 30 -6.89 -11.66 1.17
C PHE A 30 -6.54 -12.21 -0.22
N GLN A 31 -6.81 -11.45 -1.29
CA GLN A 31 -6.50 -11.84 -2.68
C GLN A 31 -7.01 -13.26 -3.05
N ARG A 32 -8.21 -13.62 -2.57
CA ARG A 32 -8.80 -14.95 -2.80
C ARG A 32 -9.04 -15.17 -4.29
N GLY A 33 -8.29 -16.09 -4.89
CA GLY A 33 -8.35 -16.38 -6.33
C GLY A 33 -7.56 -15.40 -7.21
N THR A 34 -6.92 -14.39 -6.61
CA THR A 34 -6.20 -13.30 -7.30
C THR A 34 -4.82 -13.05 -6.69
N THR A 35 -4.15 -14.09 -6.19
CA THR A 35 -2.84 -13.95 -5.51
C THR A 35 -1.78 -13.26 -6.36
N PHE A 36 -1.84 -13.36 -7.69
CA PHE A 36 -0.96 -12.65 -8.63
C PHE A 36 -1.18 -11.12 -8.68
N TYR A 37 -2.23 -10.61 -8.02
CA TYR A 37 -2.47 -9.17 -7.79
C TYR A 37 -2.10 -8.72 -6.38
N ASP A 38 -1.48 -9.57 -5.57
CA ASP A 38 -1.06 -9.22 -4.21
C ASP A 38 0.06 -8.17 -4.18
N GLY A 39 0.88 -8.07 -5.23
CA GLY A 39 1.79 -6.93 -5.38
C GLY A 39 3.14 -7.05 -4.67
N VAL A 40 3.53 -8.25 -4.27
CA VAL A 40 4.81 -8.52 -3.60
C VAL A 40 5.88 -8.78 -4.66
N ALA A 41 6.84 -7.86 -4.75
CA ALA A 41 7.93 -7.89 -5.70
C ALA A 41 8.70 -9.23 -5.66
N GLY A 42 8.78 -9.92 -6.81
CA GLY A 42 9.52 -11.17 -6.96
C GLY A 42 8.81 -12.42 -6.41
N GLN A 43 7.68 -12.26 -5.72
CA GLN A 43 6.91 -13.36 -5.15
C GLN A 43 5.61 -13.59 -5.90
N THR A 44 4.74 -12.58 -5.95
CA THR A 44 3.42 -12.70 -6.58
C THR A 44 3.36 -12.05 -7.96
N GLN A 45 4.30 -11.16 -8.26
CA GLN A 45 4.48 -10.59 -9.60
C GLN A 45 5.93 -10.16 -9.86
N CYS A 46 6.24 -9.98 -11.14
CA CYS A 46 7.41 -9.20 -11.56
C CYS A 46 7.22 -7.71 -11.24
N LEU A 47 8.35 -6.99 -11.18
CA LEU A 47 8.39 -5.55 -10.98
C LEU A 47 7.70 -4.80 -12.15
N ILE A 48 7.01 -3.70 -11.82
CA ILE A 48 6.49 -2.77 -12.84
C ILE A 48 7.65 -1.85 -13.25
N ALA A 49 8.14 -2.01 -14.47
CA ALA A 49 9.24 -1.20 -15.00
C ALA A 49 8.82 0.26 -15.23
N THR A 50 9.77 1.18 -15.14
CA THR A 50 9.55 2.59 -15.48
C THR A 50 9.00 2.74 -16.90
N GLY A 51 8.00 3.59 -17.08
CA GLY A 51 7.31 3.83 -18.34
C GLY A 51 6.24 2.77 -18.69
N THR A 52 6.10 1.71 -17.88
CA THR A 52 5.10 0.66 -18.12
C THR A 52 3.88 0.83 -17.23
N THR A 53 2.82 0.09 -17.57
CA THR A 53 1.57 0.08 -16.84
C THR A 53 1.21 -1.35 -16.45
N PHE A 54 0.76 -1.53 -15.21
CA PHE A 54 0.20 -2.78 -14.73
C PHE A 54 -1.20 -2.52 -14.15
N THR A 55 -2.14 -3.43 -14.42
CA THR A 55 -3.51 -3.32 -13.93
C THR A 55 -3.76 -4.40 -12.89
N TYR A 56 -3.99 -3.97 -11.65
CA TYR A 56 -4.50 -4.80 -10.57
C TYR A 56 -6.00 -4.96 -10.72
N ASN A 57 -6.53 -6.19 -10.57
CA ASN A 57 -7.95 -6.47 -10.70
C ASN A 57 -8.40 -7.55 -9.71
N PHE A 58 -8.94 -7.15 -8.57
CA PHE A 58 -9.39 -8.07 -7.53
C PHE A 58 -10.72 -7.63 -6.95
N THR A 59 -11.39 -8.52 -6.23
CA THR A 59 -12.68 -8.23 -5.59
C THR A 59 -12.47 -8.10 -4.08
N ALA A 60 -13.14 -7.12 -3.46
CA ALA A 60 -13.16 -6.98 -2.00
C ALA A 60 -13.76 -8.21 -1.29
N GLY A 61 -14.62 -8.96 -2.00
CA GLY A 61 -15.30 -10.13 -1.48
C GLY A 61 -16.13 -9.75 -0.25
N GLU A 62 -16.01 -10.53 0.82
CA GLU A 62 -16.74 -10.26 2.06
C GLU A 62 -16.01 -9.31 3.02
N GLN A 63 -14.83 -8.79 2.66
CA GLN A 63 -14.06 -7.89 3.53
C GLN A 63 -14.68 -6.50 3.60
N TYR A 64 -14.61 -5.89 4.78
CA TYR A 64 -14.93 -4.49 5.05
C TYR A 64 -14.05 -3.99 6.21
N GLY A 65 -13.86 -2.68 6.30
CA GLY A 65 -13.03 -2.02 7.30
C GLY A 65 -11.94 -1.11 6.72
N THR A 66 -10.98 -0.75 7.58
CA THR A 66 -9.86 0.14 7.26
C THR A 66 -8.63 -0.67 6.86
N TYR A 67 -8.22 -0.51 5.60
CA TYR A 67 -7.00 -1.10 5.02
C TYR A 67 -6.11 0.01 4.46
N TRP A 68 -5.00 -0.38 3.83
CA TRP A 68 -4.11 0.54 3.15
C TRP A 68 -3.41 -0.16 2.00
N TRP A 69 -2.86 0.64 1.09
CA TRP A 69 -1.98 0.17 0.03
C TRP A 69 -0.64 0.86 0.18
N HIS A 70 0.42 0.19 -0.27
CA HIS A 70 1.76 0.75 -0.26
C HIS A 70 2.64 0.11 -1.31
N SER A 71 3.71 0.80 -1.68
CA SER A 71 4.76 0.16 -2.47
C SER A 71 5.31 -1.04 -1.72
N HIS A 72 5.47 -2.17 -2.42
CA HIS A 72 6.15 -3.35 -1.90
C HIS A 72 7.50 -3.59 -2.59
N PHE A 73 8.06 -2.54 -3.18
CA PHE A 73 9.40 -2.53 -3.73
C PHE A 73 10.36 -1.80 -2.80
N ARG A 74 11.32 -2.56 -2.23
CA ARG A 74 12.33 -2.05 -1.28
C ARG A 74 11.69 -1.24 -0.16
N SER A 75 12.24 -0.06 0.16
CA SER A 75 11.75 0.88 1.16
C SER A 75 10.92 2.02 0.58
N GLN A 76 10.48 1.92 -0.68
CA GLN A 76 9.83 3.04 -1.40
C GLN A 76 8.56 3.57 -0.71
N TYR A 77 7.86 2.77 0.12
CA TYR A 77 6.72 3.27 0.89
C TYR A 77 7.11 4.22 2.03
N VAL A 78 8.35 4.13 2.54
CA VAL A 78 8.91 5.03 3.55
C VAL A 78 9.03 6.44 2.99
N ASP A 79 9.34 6.55 1.70
CA ASP A 79 9.40 7.82 0.96
C ASP A 79 8.00 8.37 0.58
N GLY A 80 6.93 7.73 1.08
CA GLY A 80 5.56 8.24 1.00
C GLY A 80 4.65 7.54 -0.01
N LEU A 81 5.12 6.53 -0.75
CA LEU A 81 4.28 5.80 -1.72
C LEU A 81 3.33 4.80 -1.02
N ARG A 82 2.29 5.34 -0.42
CA ARG A 82 1.25 4.62 0.35
C ARG A 82 -0.03 5.44 0.45
N GLY A 83 -1.13 4.80 0.82
CA GLY A 83 -2.39 5.49 1.09
C GLY A 83 -3.47 4.58 1.67
N ALA A 84 -4.51 5.18 2.22
CA ALA A 84 -5.65 4.43 2.77
C ALA A 84 -6.48 3.74 1.68
N LEU A 85 -7.00 2.56 2.04
CA LEU A 85 -7.99 1.77 1.30
C LEU A 85 -9.14 1.46 2.27
N ILE A 86 -10.30 2.06 2.06
CA ILE A 86 -11.47 1.85 2.93
C ILE A 86 -12.49 1.01 2.18
N ILE A 87 -12.97 -0.06 2.80
CA ILE A 87 -14.04 -0.89 2.26
C ILE A 87 -15.24 -0.79 3.19
N HIS A 88 -16.32 -0.16 2.73
CA HIS A 88 -17.54 0.03 3.51
C HIS A 88 -18.44 -1.21 3.47
N ASP A 89 -19.16 -1.49 4.56
CA ASP A 89 -20.32 -2.39 4.51
C ASP A 89 -21.60 -1.54 4.46
N PRO A 90 -22.35 -1.54 3.34
CA PRO A 90 -23.64 -0.85 3.25
C PRO A 90 -24.69 -1.34 4.26
N LYS A 91 -24.42 -2.47 4.93
CA LYS A 91 -25.25 -3.05 5.98
C LYS A 91 -24.56 -3.01 7.35
N ASP A 92 -23.58 -2.13 7.54
CA ASP A 92 -22.95 -1.91 8.85
C ASP A 92 -24.03 -1.59 9.90
N PRO A 93 -24.15 -2.39 10.99
CA PRO A 93 -25.15 -2.14 12.02
C PRO A 93 -24.95 -0.82 12.76
N TYR A 94 -23.75 -0.24 12.72
CA TYR A 94 -23.39 1.00 13.41
C TYR A 94 -23.49 2.24 12.50
N LEU A 95 -23.97 2.11 11.25
CA LEU A 95 -24.03 3.21 10.28
C LEU A 95 -24.85 4.41 10.78
N ASN A 96 -25.81 4.17 11.69
CA ASN A 96 -26.66 5.20 12.28
C ASN A 96 -26.16 5.70 13.65
N ASP A 97 -25.02 5.17 14.14
CA ASP A 97 -24.47 5.52 15.46
C ASP A 97 -23.41 6.63 15.38
N TYR A 98 -23.11 7.13 14.19
CA TYR A 98 -22.19 8.24 13.95
C TYR A 98 -22.71 9.18 12.86
N ASP A 99 -22.41 10.48 13.01
CA ASP A 99 -22.76 11.50 12.01
C ASP A 99 -21.69 11.65 10.93
N GLU A 100 -20.41 11.46 11.30
CA GLU A 100 -19.25 11.74 10.46
C GLU A 100 -18.14 10.70 10.68
N GLU A 101 -17.33 10.47 9.65
CA GLU A 101 -16.14 9.62 9.71
C GLU A 101 -14.91 10.29 9.11
N PHE A 102 -13.74 10.07 9.72
CA PHE A 102 -12.47 10.62 9.25
C PHE A 102 -11.39 9.54 9.17
N VAL A 103 -10.57 9.61 8.13
CA VAL A 103 -9.42 8.72 7.95
C VAL A 103 -8.15 9.45 8.35
N MET A 104 -7.46 8.94 9.36
CA MET A 104 -6.18 9.48 9.83
C MET A 104 -5.07 8.47 9.53
N THR A 105 -4.06 8.89 8.77
CA THR A 105 -2.86 8.09 8.51
C THR A 105 -1.72 8.56 9.40
N LEU A 106 -1.11 7.66 10.17
CA LEU A 106 0.03 7.96 11.02
C LEU A 106 1.31 7.39 10.38
N SER A 107 2.37 8.19 10.38
CA SER A 107 3.70 7.74 10.01
C SER A 107 4.77 8.61 10.65
N ASP A 108 5.95 8.04 10.82
CA ASP A 108 7.19 8.79 10.92
C ASP A 108 7.56 9.45 9.58
N TRP A 109 8.54 10.35 9.64
CA TRP A 109 9.07 11.04 8.47
C TRP A 109 10.57 11.24 8.62
N HIS A 110 11.30 11.01 7.54
CA HIS A 110 12.74 11.24 7.48
C HIS A 110 13.07 12.37 6.51
N HIS A 111 14.15 13.10 6.80
CA HIS A 111 14.66 14.17 5.92
C HIS A 111 15.54 13.65 4.78
N GLU A 112 15.94 12.38 4.82
CA GLU A 112 16.69 11.71 3.77
C GLU A 112 15.86 10.59 3.15
N GLU A 113 16.06 10.34 1.86
CA GLU A 113 15.41 9.24 1.16
C GLU A 113 15.80 7.88 1.74
N SER A 114 14.83 6.98 1.74
CA SER A 114 14.93 5.66 2.37
C SER A 114 16.06 4.82 1.83
N GLU A 115 16.43 4.95 0.55
CA GLU A 115 17.56 4.21 -0.02
C GLU A 115 18.89 4.54 0.68
N SER A 116 19.12 5.83 0.98
CA SER A 116 20.32 6.28 1.69
C SER A 116 20.31 5.81 3.14
N LEU A 117 19.14 5.88 3.79
CA LEU A 117 18.96 5.42 5.17
C LEU A 117 19.16 3.92 5.33
N VAL A 118 18.61 3.11 4.40
CA VAL A 118 18.78 1.66 4.40
C VAL A 118 20.25 1.30 4.20
N LYS A 119 20.98 1.99 3.30
CA LYS A 119 22.43 1.79 3.14
C LYS A 119 23.18 2.05 4.44
N LYS A 120 22.90 3.16 5.13
CA LYS A 120 23.49 3.51 6.44
C LYS A 120 23.17 2.45 7.50
N ARG A 121 21.91 2.05 7.63
CA ARG A 121 21.44 1.02 8.58
C ARG A 121 22.15 -0.32 8.39
N MET A 122 22.46 -0.69 7.15
CA MET A 122 23.10 -1.98 6.83
C MET A 122 24.62 -1.96 7.00
N THR A 123 25.23 -0.83 7.39
CA THR A 123 26.68 -0.76 7.65
C THR A 123 27.07 -1.51 8.93
N PRO A 124 28.24 -2.17 8.99
CA PRO A 124 28.72 -2.81 10.20
C PRO A 124 28.89 -1.80 11.35
N GLY A 125 28.37 -2.14 12.53
CA GLY A 125 28.49 -1.29 13.72
C GLY A 125 27.43 -0.18 13.84
N TYR A 126 26.39 -0.19 13.00
CA TYR A 126 25.25 0.73 13.15
C TYR A 126 24.56 0.56 14.50
N ASP A 127 24.47 1.64 15.28
CA ASP A 127 23.86 1.72 16.61
C ASP A 127 22.61 2.61 16.67
N GLY A 128 22.23 3.24 15.56
CA GLY A 128 21.05 4.08 15.45
C GLY A 128 21.32 5.38 14.70
N PHE A 129 20.26 6.15 14.45
CA PHE A 129 20.41 7.55 14.03
C PHE A 129 20.62 8.38 15.29
N ASN A 130 21.84 8.88 15.51
CA ASN A 130 22.13 9.78 16.63
C ASN A 130 21.24 11.03 16.52
N VAL A 131 20.24 11.10 17.39
CA VAL A 131 19.43 12.30 17.62
C VAL A 131 20.16 13.16 18.66
N ASN A 132 21.03 14.06 18.18
CA ASN A 132 21.55 15.15 19.00
C ASN A 132 20.50 16.25 19.13
#